data_AF-A0A0M2DUU1-F1
#
_entry.id   AF-A0A0M2DUU1-F1
#
_cell.length_a   1.000
_cell.length_b   1.000
_cell.length_c   1.000
_cell.angle_alpha   90.00
_cell.angle_beta   90.00
_cell.angle_gamma   90.00
#
_symmetry.space_group_name_H-M   'P 1'
#
loop_
_entity.id
_entity.type
_entity.pdbx_description
1 polymer ?
#
loop_
_entity_poly.entity_id
_entity_poly.type
_entity_poly.pdbx_seq_one_letter_code
_entity_poly.pdbx_strand_id
1 'polypeptide(L)'
;MITNTIQVVDCLSLLALKVASNVFDLSSGQHHVSIRDQIVRAQLAVRDLKRGDPNLQSLLIVGAGVAGIAAALEAVDQGISKVVVVEAGENPFGLFRGVNTRFVGPYMYEWPSSFSRNQSYPDHSRSSWSGRSYSSLEWMASTPLPADKLAMQLEQHLNKRLQDLETNNKAVPVICVNVHKWYIQRFVKEFAQRESARSLSRLQGRSPLAPLKFICDNELLWPKMEPAKGVYEPQYVLLAAGMGNENVTLVQKDISGTDYTGDNYTGAPFWNDDTLLDPGTENLQLSIFGGGDGALQDVLRALTRRNHPLELIAFLERDPMTKSALQRVSPSLLDAERQSRQFGTWTHKNGEYVSIDMVCQRLAKELALQSRIARKVSRCIAFGRGKVSLFVRGKHFDKTYLLNRFLVHLIWACKQEHPAMWVGRMDFEVHFEQSAVGYSEASNCQHLVMIKRWDTKPAGSYLHTCDKIAVRYGITPGTVPGAKMIQISPKPSKQRTTLARIELPFVAERA
;
A
#
# COMPACT_ATOMS: atom_id res chain seq x y z
N MET A 1 38.46 -27.41 22.93
CA MET A 1 38.30 -25.97 22.62
C MET A 1 37.02 -25.83 21.82
N ILE A 2 35.97 -25.23 22.38
CA ILE A 2 34.79 -24.87 21.61
C ILE A 2 35.16 -23.60 20.85
N THR A 3 35.44 -23.72 19.56
CA THR A 3 35.58 -22.55 18.69
C THR A 3 34.18 -21.96 18.54
N ASN A 4 33.84 -20.98 19.38
CA ASN A 4 32.66 -20.17 19.19
C ASN A 4 32.85 -19.39 17.89
N THR A 5 32.38 -19.94 16.78
CA THR A 5 32.29 -19.22 15.51
C THR A 5 31.27 -18.11 15.68
N ILE A 6 31.73 -16.86 15.57
CA ILE A 6 30.85 -15.70 15.56
C ILE A 6 30.01 -15.78 14.28
N GLN A 7 28.72 -16.06 14.42
CA GLN A 7 27.79 -16.03 13.31
C GLN A 7 27.31 -14.59 13.10
N VAL A 8 27.64 -14.01 11.95
CA VAL A 8 27.10 -12.71 11.53
C VAL A 8 25.68 -12.93 11.03
N VAL A 9 24.70 -12.26 11.66
CA VAL A 9 23.29 -12.32 11.29
C VAL A 9 22.86 -10.96 10.76
N ASP A 10 22.37 -10.92 9.52
CA ASP A 10 21.62 -9.78 9.01
C ASP A 10 20.32 -9.65 9.81
N CYS A 11 20.13 -8.51 10.47
CA CYS A 11 19.02 -8.24 11.37
C CYS A 11 18.34 -6.89 11.06
N LEU A 12 18.61 -6.32 9.89
CA LEU A 12 18.07 -5.01 9.52
C LEU A 12 16.54 -5.01 9.54
N SER A 13 15.91 -6.11 9.07
CA SER A 13 14.45 -6.24 9.11
C SER A 13 13.92 -6.23 10.55
N LEU A 14 14.60 -6.90 11.48
CA LEU A 14 14.21 -6.91 12.89
C LEU A 14 14.27 -5.52 13.49
N LEU A 15 15.35 -4.78 13.25
CA LEU A 15 15.51 -3.40 13.75
C LEU A 15 14.45 -2.46 13.16
N ALA A 16 14.12 -2.61 11.88
CA ALA A 16 13.12 -1.78 11.19
C ALA A 16 11.68 -2.06 11.63
N LEU A 17 11.41 -3.25 12.19
CA LEU A 17 10.05 -3.71 12.48
C LEU A 17 9.77 -3.84 13.97
N LYS A 18 10.80 -3.71 14.83
CA LYS A 18 10.67 -3.86 16.30
C LYS A 18 9.72 -2.82 16.90
N VAL A 19 8.77 -3.26 17.74
CA VAL A 19 7.83 -2.35 18.43
C VAL A 19 7.65 -2.60 19.94
N ALA A 20 7.63 -3.88 20.35
CA ALA A 20 7.43 -4.47 21.69
C ALA A 20 8.58 -5.42 22.03
N SER A 21 8.90 -5.73 23.30
CA SER A 21 9.62 -6.98 23.62
C SER A 21 8.93 -8.16 22.95
N ASN A 22 9.67 -8.89 22.11
CA ASN A 22 9.18 -9.97 21.25
C ASN A 22 7.96 -9.65 20.34
N VAL A 23 7.69 -8.37 20.05
CA VAL A 23 6.67 -7.94 19.07
C VAL A 23 7.30 -7.15 17.92
N PHE A 24 6.91 -7.48 16.69
CA PHE A 24 7.32 -6.80 15.46
C PHE A 24 6.08 -6.39 14.65
N ASP A 25 6.16 -5.31 13.89
CA ASP A 25 5.03 -4.75 13.15
C ASP A 25 5.39 -4.53 11.68
N LEU A 26 4.73 -5.33 10.82
CA LEU A 26 4.91 -5.39 9.38
C LEU A 26 4.13 -4.32 8.62
N SER A 27 3.23 -3.59 9.31
CA SER A 27 2.19 -2.77 8.66
C SER A 27 2.37 -1.27 8.87
N SER A 28 2.69 -0.83 10.09
CA SER A 28 2.70 0.61 10.40
C SER A 28 3.99 1.30 9.95
N GLY A 29 3.89 2.59 9.57
CA GLY A 29 5.05 3.44 9.31
C GLY A 29 5.85 3.07 8.05
N GLN A 30 5.28 2.24 7.18
CA GLN A 30 5.96 1.73 6.00
C GLN A 30 5.90 2.74 4.84
N HIS A 31 7.03 2.94 4.17
CA HIS A 31 7.09 3.75 2.95
C HIS A 31 6.72 2.95 1.72
N HIS A 32 7.31 1.76 1.56
CA HIS A 32 6.99 0.85 0.47
C HIS A 32 5.90 -0.14 0.90
N VAL A 33 4.73 -0.04 0.26
CA VAL A 33 3.49 -0.70 0.66
C VAL A 33 2.86 -1.56 -0.43
N SER A 34 3.58 -1.81 -1.53
CA SER A 34 3.07 -2.71 -2.57
C SER A 34 2.86 -4.12 -2.00
N ILE A 35 2.04 -4.92 -2.68
CA ILE A 35 1.80 -6.32 -2.30
C ILE A 35 3.14 -7.10 -2.24
N ARG A 36 4.04 -6.87 -3.21
CA ARG A 36 5.39 -7.43 -3.19
C ARG A 36 6.16 -7.02 -1.93
N ASP A 37 6.19 -5.74 -1.61
CA ASP A 37 6.93 -5.24 -0.44
C ASP A 37 6.38 -5.84 0.86
N GLN A 38 5.09 -6.10 0.94
CA GLN A 38 4.46 -6.79 2.07
C GLN A 38 4.94 -8.25 2.21
N ILE A 39 5.03 -8.99 1.10
CA ILE A 39 5.52 -10.38 1.10
C ILE A 39 7.00 -10.44 1.48
N VAL A 40 7.84 -9.66 0.79
CA VAL A 40 9.30 -9.67 1.02
C VAL A 40 9.63 -9.26 2.45
N ARG A 41 8.99 -8.21 2.96
CA ARG A 41 9.17 -7.76 4.35
C ARG A 41 8.80 -8.84 5.37
N ALA A 42 7.69 -9.53 5.14
CA ALA A 42 7.25 -10.62 6.00
C ALA A 42 8.27 -11.78 6.02
N GLN A 43 8.76 -12.17 4.84
CA GLN A 43 9.75 -13.24 4.70
C GLN A 43 11.08 -12.89 5.37
N LEU A 44 11.60 -11.69 5.11
CA LEU A 44 12.84 -11.21 5.72
C LEU A 44 12.73 -11.14 7.25
N ALA A 45 11.60 -10.64 7.77
CA ALA A 45 11.35 -10.58 9.20
C ALA A 45 11.42 -11.96 9.86
N VAL A 46 10.78 -12.97 9.27
CA VAL A 46 10.77 -14.34 9.80
C VAL A 46 12.15 -15.00 9.68
N ARG A 47 12.80 -14.86 8.52
CA ARG A 47 14.16 -15.35 8.27
C ARG A 47 15.13 -14.81 9.32
N ASP A 48 15.17 -13.50 9.50
CA ASP A 48 16.10 -12.86 10.42
C ASP A 48 15.75 -13.20 11.88
N LEU A 49 14.45 -13.33 12.20
CA LEU A 49 14.00 -13.73 13.53
C LEU A 49 14.47 -15.15 13.87
N LYS A 50 14.33 -16.11 12.95
CA LYS A 50 14.77 -17.49 13.15
C LYS A 50 16.29 -17.61 13.25
N ARG A 51 17.04 -16.79 12.50
CA ARG A 51 18.51 -16.72 12.64
C ARG A 51 18.93 -16.10 13.96
N GLY A 52 18.24 -15.05 14.40
CA GLY A 52 18.50 -14.38 15.68
C GLY A 52 18.10 -15.21 16.90
N ASP A 53 17.10 -16.09 16.75
CA ASP A 53 16.66 -17.05 17.76
C ASP A 53 16.49 -18.45 17.14
N PRO A 54 17.56 -19.26 17.09
CA PRO A 54 17.49 -20.62 16.55
C PRO A 54 16.48 -21.52 17.26
N ASN A 55 16.14 -21.21 18.52
CA ASN A 55 15.18 -21.94 19.34
C ASN A 55 13.74 -21.45 19.16
N LEU A 56 13.48 -20.58 18.19
CA LEU A 56 12.13 -20.18 17.82
C LEU A 56 11.33 -21.37 17.30
N GLN A 57 10.24 -21.69 18.00
CA GLN A 57 9.29 -22.77 17.73
C GLN A 57 7.83 -22.31 17.67
N SER A 58 7.50 -21.13 18.22
CA SER A 58 6.11 -20.66 18.34
C SER A 58 5.94 -19.19 17.96
N LEU A 59 5.05 -18.92 17.01
CA LEU A 59 4.79 -17.59 16.44
C LEU A 59 3.29 -17.30 16.34
N LEU A 60 2.85 -16.16 16.88
CA LEU A 60 1.51 -15.62 16.64
C LEU A 60 1.59 -14.48 15.61
N ILE A 61 0.75 -14.54 14.60
CA ILE A 61 0.66 -13.55 13.52
C ILE A 61 -0.74 -12.94 13.55
N VAL A 62 -0.81 -11.62 13.62
CA VAL A 62 -2.08 -10.88 13.69
C VAL A 62 -2.40 -10.28 12.33
N GLY A 63 -3.43 -10.82 11.67
CA GLY A 63 -3.91 -10.45 10.33
C GLY A 63 -3.59 -11.52 9.30
N ALA A 64 -4.60 -11.96 8.54
CA ALA A 64 -4.50 -12.91 7.42
C ALA A 64 -4.56 -12.20 6.05
N GLY A 65 -4.00 -10.99 5.99
CA GLY A 65 -3.68 -10.33 4.72
C GLY A 65 -2.40 -10.90 4.08
N VAL A 66 -1.95 -10.27 3.00
CA VAL A 66 -0.75 -10.67 2.24
C VAL A 66 0.48 -10.85 3.14
N ALA A 67 0.82 -9.85 3.95
CA ALA A 67 2.00 -9.91 4.82
C ALA A 67 1.90 -11.02 5.87
N GLY A 68 0.71 -11.23 6.45
CA GLY A 68 0.52 -12.21 7.52
C GLY A 68 0.61 -13.64 7.03
N ILE A 69 -0.05 -13.93 5.90
CA ILE A 69 0.04 -15.26 5.27
C ILE A 69 1.46 -15.55 4.76
N ALA A 70 2.13 -14.57 4.14
CA ALA A 70 3.52 -14.72 3.73
C ALA A 70 4.43 -15.04 4.93
N ALA A 71 4.26 -14.33 6.06
CA ALA A 71 5.00 -14.63 7.29
C ALA A 71 4.72 -16.03 7.82
N ALA A 72 3.46 -16.48 7.79
CA ALA A 72 3.07 -17.78 8.32
C ALA A 72 3.68 -18.93 7.52
N LEU A 73 3.61 -18.85 6.20
CA LEU A 73 4.17 -19.85 5.31
C LEU A 73 5.71 -19.86 5.35
N GLU A 74 6.35 -18.68 5.41
CA GLU A 74 7.80 -18.62 5.62
C GLU A 74 8.20 -19.20 6.98
N ALA A 75 7.43 -18.96 8.05
CA ALA A 75 7.74 -19.48 9.38
C ALA A 75 7.76 -21.00 9.40
N VAL A 76 6.78 -21.63 8.76
CA VAL A 76 6.74 -23.09 8.60
C VAL A 76 7.91 -23.59 7.77
N ASP A 77 8.23 -22.94 6.65
CA ASP A 77 9.35 -23.34 5.80
C ASP A 77 10.71 -23.19 6.51
N GLN A 78 10.81 -22.26 7.47
CA GLN A 78 11.96 -22.09 8.38
C GLN A 78 11.95 -23.06 9.58
N GLY A 79 11.03 -24.03 9.61
CA GLY A 79 10.96 -25.08 10.61
C GLY A 79 10.35 -24.65 11.95
N ILE A 80 9.57 -23.56 11.99
CA ILE A 80 8.83 -23.16 13.19
C ILE A 80 7.59 -24.06 13.32
N SER A 81 7.52 -24.82 14.42
CA SER A 81 6.53 -25.90 14.58
C SER A 81 5.11 -25.44 14.95
N LYS A 82 4.97 -24.29 15.62
CA LYS A 82 3.69 -23.76 16.10
C LYS A 82 3.45 -22.36 15.52
N VAL A 83 2.77 -22.29 14.39
CA VAL A 83 2.43 -21.01 13.74
C VAL A 83 0.92 -20.80 13.81
N VAL A 84 0.49 -19.68 14.37
CA VAL A 84 -0.93 -19.31 14.46
C VAL A 84 -1.13 -17.95 13.82
N VAL A 85 -2.10 -17.86 12.91
CA VAL A 85 -2.58 -16.62 12.31
C VAL A 85 -3.96 -16.32 12.88
N VAL A 86 -4.18 -15.10 13.34
CA VAL A 86 -5.50 -14.63 13.81
C VAL A 86 -5.99 -13.48 12.95
N GLU A 87 -7.19 -13.64 12.39
CA GLU A 87 -7.85 -12.66 11.53
C GLU A 87 -9.19 -12.24 12.15
N ALA A 88 -9.46 -10.94 12.10
CA ALA A 88 -10.70 -10.39 12.63
C ALA A 88 -11.87 -10.49 11.64
N GLY A 89 -11.58 -10.50 10.34
CA GLY A 89 -12.55 -10.80 9.29
C GLY A 89 -12.82 -12.28 9.15
N GLU A 90 -13.77 -12.60 8.27
CA GLU A 90 -14.26 -13.96 8.04
C GLU A 90 -13.31 -14.82 7.20
N ASN A 91 -12.42 -14.19 6.43
CA ASN A 91 -11.59 -14.88 5.44
C ASN A 91 -10.20 -14.23 5.30
N PRO A 92 -9.15 -15.00 4.96
CA PRO A 92 -7.91 -14.46 4.44
C PRO A 92 -8.14 -13.55 3.23
N PHE A 93 -7.27 -12.56 3.06
CA PHE A 93 -7.28 -11.60 1.95
C PHE A 93 -8.59 -10.79 1.80
N GLY A 94 -9.38 -10.66 2.88
CA GLY A 94 -10.72 -10.06 2.83
C GLY A 94 -10.79 -8.64 2.23
N LEU A 95 -9.74 -7.83 2.36
CA LEU A 95 -9.69 -6.46 1.79
C LEU A 95 -9.84 -6.43 0.26
N PHE A 96 -9.47 -7.52 -0.43
CA PHE A 96 -9.50 -7.59 -1.88
C PHE A 96 -10.76 -8.24 -2.43
N ARG A 97 -11.49 -8.99 -1.60
CA ARG A 97 -12.67 -9.76 -2.03
C ARG A 97 -13.80 -8.84 -2.46
N GLY A 98 -14.43 -9.17 -3.58
CA GLY A 98 -15.54 -8.42 -4.17
C GLY A 98 -15.12 -7.11 -4.84
N VAL A 99 -13.82 -6.81 -4.95
CA VAL A 99 -13.31 -5.58 -5.58
C VAL A 99 -12.82 -5.88 -7.00
N ASN A 100 -13.65 -5.56 -7.99
CA ASN A 100 -13.45 -5.87 -9.40
C ASN A 100 -12.87 -4.71 -10.21
N THR A 101 -12.99 -3.49 -9.70
CA THR A 101 -12.64 -2.26 -10.41
C THR A 101 -11.25 -1.72 -10.04
N ARG A 102 -10.61 -2.29 -9.00
CA ARG A 102 -9.28 -1.93 -8.54
C ARG A 102 -8.26 -2.97 -8.96
N PHE A 103 -7.19 -2.50 -9.61
CA PHE A 103 -6.19 -3.37 -10.21
C PHE A 103 -4.87 -3.29 -9.47
N VAL A 104 -4.25 -4.45 -9.27
CA VAL A 104 -3.03 -4.63 -8.50
C VAL A 104 -2.04 -5.47 -9.28
N GLY A 105 -0.78 -5.09 -9.18
CA GLY A 105 0.32 -5.81 -9.81
C GLY A 105 1.59 -5.68 -8.98
N PRO A 106 2.37 -6.75 -8.81
CA PRO A 106 3.58 -6.75 -7.97
C PRO A 106 4.66 -5.81 -8.49
N TYR A 107 4.67 -5.56 -9.80
CA TYR A 107 5.69 -4.77 -10.48
C TYR A 107 5.09 -3.61 -11.27
N MET A 108 3.78 -3.34 -11.13
CA MET A 108 3.08 -2.29 -11.88
C MET A 108 3.76 -0.92 -11.72
N TYR A 109 4.21 -0.64 -10.50
CA TYR A 109 4.81 0.64 -10.13
C TYR A 109 6.32 0.72 -10.35
N GLU A 110 6.89 -0.33 -10.94
CA GLU A 110 8.33 -0.41 -11.21
C GLU A 110 8.66 0.14 -12.61
N TRP A 111 7.65 0.63 -13.33
CA TRP A 111 7.85 1.37 -14.57
C TRP A 111 8.71 2.63 -14.28
N PRO A 112 9.70 2.96 -15.14
CA PRO A 112 9.92 2.43 -16.49
C PRO A 112 10.92 1.26 -16.57
N SER A 113 11.15 0.53 -15.49
CA SER A 113 11.99 -0.68 -15.53
C SER A 113 11.41 -1.76 -16.45
N SER A 114 12.29 -2.55 -17.07
CA SER A 114 11.92 -3.59 -18.03
C SER A 114 11.10 -4.75 -17.44
N PHE A 115 11.17 -4.96 -16.13
CA PHE A 115 10.39 -6.00 -15.43
C PHE A 115 8.98 -5.54 -15.03
N SER A 116 8.65 -4.25 -15.17
CA SER A 116 7.29 -3.71 -14.90
C SER A 116 6.18 -4.28 -15.79
N ARG A 117 6.53 -5.07 -16.82
CA ARG A 117 5.56 -5.70 -17.72
C ARG A 117 5.13 -7.08 -17.27
N ASN A 118 5.92 -7.77 -16.46
CA ASN A 118 5.49 -9.02 -15.85
C ASN A 118 4.73 -8.70 -14.57
N GLN A 119 3.59 -9.32 -14.34
CA GLN A 119 2.80 -9.13 -13.12
C GLN A 119 2.58 -10.44 -12.37
N SER A 120 3.28 -11.49 -12.78
CA SER A 120 3.41 -12.74 -12.04
C SER A 120 4.38 -12.50 -10.89
N TYR A 121 4.17 -13.17 -9.77
CA TYR A 121 5.09 -13.10 -8.66
C TYR A 121 5.38 -14.51 -8.12
N PRO A 122 6.64 -14.80 -7.78
CA PRO A 122 7.84 -14.00 -8.08
C PRO A 122 8.24 -14.05 -9.57
N ASP A 123 8.87 -12.99 -10.11
CA ASP A 123 9.45 -13.04 -11.46
C ASP A 123 10.85 -13.67 -11.44
N HIS A 124 10.91 -14.99 -11.67
CA HIS A 124 12.18 -15.73 -11.70
C HIS A 124 13.03 -15.49 -12.95
N SER A 125 12.46 -14.87 -13.99
CA SER A 125 13.07 -14.86 -15.33
C SER A 125 14.10 -13.74 -15.55
N ARG A 126 14.13 -12.73 -14.68
CA ARG A 126 14.84 -11.47 -14.95
C ARG A 126 15.65 -10.88 -13.80
N SER A 127 15.56 -11.41 -12.59
CA SER A 127 16.43 -10.97 -11.49
C SER A 127 17.64 -11.89 -11.36
N SER A 128 18.83 -11.36 -11.66
CA SER A 128 20.12 -11.98 -11.32
C SER A 128 20.33 -12.18 -9.81
N TRP A 129 19.42 -11.65 -8.99
CA TRP A 129 19.47 -11.58 -7.53
C TRP A 129 18.96 -12.86 -6.82
N SER A 130 18.69 -13.95 -7.54
CA SER A 130 18.39 -15.21 -6.84
C SER A 130 18.69 -16.45 -7.69
N GLY A 131 19.62 -17.27 -7.21
CA GLY A 131 19.60 -18.69 -7.54
C GLY A 131 18.32 -19.29 -6.97
N ARG A 132 17.39 -19.72 -7.84
CA ARG A 132 16.09 -20.33 -7.49
C ARG A 132 15.38 -19.68 -6.28
N SER A 133 14.81 -18.49 -6.48
CA SER A 133 13.84 -17.95 -5.53
C SER A 133 12.63 -18.89 -5.44
N TYR A 134 12.22 -19.27 -4.24
CA TYR A 134 10.89 -19.81 -3.96
C TYR A 134 10.17 -18.75 -3.13
N SER A 135 8.91 -18.44 -3.44
CA SER A 135 8.13 -17.51 -2.61
C SER A 135 7.06 -18.25 -1.82
N SER A 136 6.80 -17.74 -0.62
CA SER A 136 5.71 -18.23 0.23
C SER A 136 4.33 -18.05 -0.40
N LEU A 137 4.18 -17.06 -1.29
CA LEU A 137 2.96 -16.81 -2.05
C LEU A 137 3.33 -16.56 -3.51
N GLU A 138 2.57 -17.16 -4.41
CA GLU A 138 2.81 -17.06 -5.85
C GLU A 138 1.51 -16.83 -6.62
N TRP A 139 1.60 -16.10 -7.72
CA TRP A 139 0.51 -15.95 -8.68
C TRP A 139 1.04 -15.64 -10.07
N MET A 140 0.23 -15.94 -11.09
CA MET A 140 0.63 -15.79 -12.49
C MET A 140 -0.26 -14.76 -13.18
N ALA A 141 0.35 -13.70 -13.71
CA ALA A 141 -0.34 -12.67 -14.45
C ALA A 141 0.57 -11.95 -15.46
N SER A 142 0.09 -11.78 -16.68
CA SER A 142 0.76 -10.96 -17.71
C SER A 142 0.41 -9.47 -17.60
N THR A 143 -0.63 -9.14 -16.85
CA THR A 143 -1.14 -7.79 -16.61
C THR A 143 -1.62 -7.67 -15.16
N PRO A 144 -1.72 -6.45 -14.59
CA PRO A 144 -2.34 -6.25 -13.28
C PRO A 144 -3.70 -6.94 -13.22
N LEU A 145 -4.02 -7.55 -12.09
CA LEU A 145 -5.29 -8.26 -11.89
C LEU A 145 -6.27 -7.37 -11.11
N PRO A 146 -7.59 -7.51 -11.34
CA PRO A 146 -8.58 -7.08 -10.37
C PRO A 146 -8.24 -7.62 -8.97
N ALA A 147 -8.46 -6.84 -7.93
CA ALA A 147 -8.12 -7.21 -6.56
C ALA A 147 -8.83 -8.52 -6.14
N ASP A 148 -10.10 -8.70 -6.49
CA ASP A 148 -10.84 -9.94 -6.21
C ASP A 148 -10.19 -11.17 -6.87
N LYS A 149 -9.82 -11.04 -8.14
CA LYS A 149 -9.13 -12.11 -8.88
C LYS A 149 -7.76 -12.43 -8.27
N LEU A 150 -7.03 -11.42 -7.77
CA LEU A 150 -5.80 -11.66 -7.03
C LEU A 150 -6.09 -12.42 -5.72
N ALA A 151 -7.12 -12.03 -4.98
CA ALA A 151 -7.52 -12.70 -3.74
C ALA A 151 -7.81 -14.18 -3.98
N MET A 152 -8.56 -14.50 -5.05
CA MET A 152 -8.84 -15.87 -5.46
C MET A 152 -7.57 -16.67 -5.77
N GLN A 153 -6.62 -16.09 -6.52
CA GLN A 153 -5.36 -16.77 -6.84
C GLN A 153 -4.50 -17.01 -5.59
N LEU A 154 -4.42 -16.03 -4.69
CA LEU A 154 -3.69 -16.16 -3.43
C LEU A 154 -4.32 -17.21 -2.51
N GLU A 155 -5.65 -17.26 -2.44
CA GLU A 155 -6.39 -18.25 -1.67
C GLU A 155 -6.21 -19.66 -2.24
N GLN A 156 -6.29 -19.83 -3.56
CA GLN A 156 -6.02 -21.11 -4.22
C GLN A 156 -4.59 -21.59 -3.93
N HIS A 157 -3.61 -20.69 -4.01
CA HIS A 157 -2.22 -21.01 -3.68
C HIS A 157 -2.08 -21.37 -2.19
N LEU A 158 -2.68 -20.61 -1.29
CA LEU A 158 -2.67 -20.90 0.15
C LEU A 158 -3.25 -22.28 0.44
N ASN A 159 -4.43 -22.62 -0.10
CA ASN A 159 -5.05 -23.92 0.08
C ASN A 159 -4.14 -25.07 -0.40
N LYS A 160 -3.56 -24.90 -1.59
CA LYS A 160 -2.59 -25.87 -2.13
C LYS A 160 -1.40 -26.04 -1.19
N ARG A 161 -0.84 -24.94 -0.68
CA ARG A 161 0.29 -24.97 0.26
C ARG A 161 -0.06 -25.66 1.58
N LEU A 162 -1.23 -25.40 2.14
CA LEU A 162 -1.67 -26.09 3.36
C LEU A 162 -1.79 -27.61 3.13
N GLN A 163 -2.37 -28.02 2.00
CA GLN A 163 -2.47 -29.43 1.63
C GLN A 163 -1.09 -30.08 1.39
N ASP A 164 -0.17 -29.38 0.73
CA ASP A 164 1.21 -29.85 0.52
C ASP A 164 1.92 -30.05 1.87
N LEU A 165 1.74 -29.13 2.82
CA LEU A 165 2.34 -29.24 4.15
C LEU A 165 1.79 -30.44 4.93
N GLU A 166 0.46 -30.64 4.90
CA GLU A 166 -0.20 -31.81 5.51
C GLU A 166 0.32 -33.12 4.90
N THR A 167 0.36 -33.21 3.57
CA THR A 167 0.77 -34.42 2.83
C THR A 167 2.24 -34.78 3.12
N ASN A 168 3.10 -33.77 3.29
CA ASN A 168 4.51 -33.96 3.59
C ASN A 168 4.80 -34.07 5.10
N ASN A 169 3.77 -34.21 5.94
CA ASN A 169 3.89 -34.29 7.41
C ASN A 169 4.73 -33.14 8.02
N LYS A 170 4.58 -31.94 7.46
CA LYS A 170 5.19 -30.71 7.96
C LYS A 170 4.22 -29.98 8.89
N ALA A 171 4.75 -29.03 9.66
CA ALA A 171 3.89 -28.14 10.45
C ALA A 171 2.94 -27.38 9.51
N VAL A 172 1.67 -27.24 9.92
CA VAL A 172 0.65 -26.50 9.17
C VAL A 172 0.25 -25.30 10.03
N PRO A 173 0.26 -24.08 9.47
CA PRO A 173 -0.14 -22.91 10.24
C PRO A 173 -1.63 -23.00 10.57
N VAL A 174 -2.00 -22.73 11.81
CA VAL A 174 -3.40 -22.63 12.23
C VAL A 174 -3.90 -21.25 11.89
N ILE A 175 -4.97 -21.15 11.09
CA ILE A 175 -5.56 -19.87 10.70
C ILE A 175 -6.94 -19.74 11.36
N CYS A 176 -7.03 -18.89 12.39
CA CYS A 176 -8.27 -18.56 13.06
C CYS A 176 -8.87 -17.28 12.47
N VAL A 177 -10.12 -17.32 12.03
CA VAL A 177 -10.88 -16.18 11.51
C VAL A 177 -12.00 -15.79 12.47
N ASN A 178 -12.62 -14.62 12.27
CA ASN A 178 -13.62 -14.03 13.15
C ASN A 178 -13.15 -13.78 14.59
N VAL A 179 -11.85 -13.60 14.78
CA VAL A 179 -11.28 -13.33 16.11
C VAL A 179 -11.60 -11.90 16.52
N HIS A 180 -12.24 -11.72 17.68
CA HIS A 180 -12.65 -10.39 18.13
C HIS A 180 -11.46 -9.41 18.23
N LYS A 181 -11.56 -8.25 17.56
CA LYS A 181 -10.51 -7.20 17.54
C LYS A 181 -10.08 -6.76 18.94
N TRP A 182 -11.03 -6.64 19.88
CA TRP A 182 -10.73 -6.23 21.25
C TRP A 182 -9.85 -7.25 21.96
N TYR A 183 -10.09 -8.54 21.71
CA TYR A 183 -9.38 -9.65 22.35
C TYR A 183 -7.94 -9.71 21.84
N ILE A 184 -7.75 -9.63 20.51
CA ILE A 184 -6.43 -9.50 19.89
C ILE A 184 -5.66 -8.32 20.51
N GLN A 185 -6.29 -7.14 20.55
CA GLN A 185 -5.64 -5.93 21.07
C GLN A 185 -5.23 -6.07 22.53
N ARG A 186 -6.11 -6.63 23.38
CA ARG A 186 -5.81 -6.89 24.79
C ARG A 186 -4.64 -7.85 24.91
N PHE A 187 -4.69 -8.99 24.21
CA PHE A 187 -3.63 -10.00 24.27
C PHE A 187 -2.27 -9.42 23.87
N VAL A 188 -2.19 -8.70 22.75
CA VAL A 188 -0.91 -8.14 22.26
C VAL A 188 -0.32 -7.15 23.28
N LYS A 189 -1.15 -6.32 23.92
CA LYS A 189 -0.71 -5.39 24.98
C LYS A 189 -0.15 -6.14 26.18
N GLU A 190 -0.89 -7.12 26.69
CA GLU A 190 -0.49 -7.93 27.84
C GLU A 190 0.78 -8.74 27.52
N PHE A 191 0.86 -9.32 26.33
CA PHE A 191 2.03 -10.07 25.86
C PHE A 191 3.29 -9.20 25.87
N ALA A 192 3.23 -8.01 25.26
CA ALA A 192 4.38 -7.10 25.19
C ALA A 192 4.85 -6.66 26.58
N GLN A 193 3.92 -6.35 27.49
CA GLN A 193 4.24 -5.99 28.88
C GLN A 193 4.88 -7.18 29.62
N ARG A 194 4.29 -8.37 29.49
CA ARG A 194 4.76 -9.58 30.17
C ARG A 194 6.12 -10.05 29.67
N GLU A 195 6.38 -10.03 28.36
CA GLU A 195 7.71 -10.36 27.81
C GLU A 195 8.78 -9.35 28.21
N SER A 196 8.42 -8.08 28.37
CA SER A 196 9.34 -7.07 28.89
C SER A 196 9.73 -7.40 30.35
N ALA A 197 8.75 -7.74 31.19
CA ALA A 197 8.99 -8.17 32.56
C ALA A 197 9.80 -9.48 32.63
N ARG A 198 9.50 -10.47 31.78
CA ARG A 198 10.28 -11.73 31.69
C ARG A 198 11.73 -11.48 31.31
N SER A 199 11.97 -10.61 30.33
CA SER A 199 13.32 -10.26 29.90
C SER A 199 14.11 -9.58 31.01
N LEU A 200 13.48 -8.66 31.75
CA LEU A 200 14.09 -8.01 32.91
C LEU A 200 14.40 -9.02 34.02
N SER A 201 13.48 -9.95 34.34
CA SER A 201 13.74 -11.01 35.32
C SER A 201 14.94 -11.86 34.95
N ARG A 202 15.08 -12.26 33.67
CA ARG A 202 16.25 -13.01 33.19
C ARG A 202 17.55 -12.23 33.39
N LEU A 203 17.57 -10.95 33.03
CA LEU A 203 18.74 -10.07 33.22
C LEU A 203 19.11 -9.88 34.69
N GLN A 204 18.12 -9.94 35.59
CA GLN A 204 18.30 -9.85 37.04
C GLN A 204 18.60 -11.20 37.70
N GLY A 205 18.75 -12.30 36.94
CA GLY A 205 18.96 -13.64 37.49
C GLY A 205 17.77 -14.20 38.27
N ARG A 206 16.57 -13.63 38.09
CA ARG A 206 15.32 -14.08 38.74
C ARG A 206 14.60 -15.10 37.86
N SER A 207 13.79 -15.96 38.49
CA SER A 207 12.89 -16.86 37.76
C SER A 207 11.96 -16.05 36.84
N PRO A 208 11.90 -16.35 35.54
CA PRO A 208 11.06 -15.60 34.62
C PRO A 208 9.58 -15.91 34.88
N LEU A 209 8.71 -14.93 34.67
CA LEU A 209 7.26 -15.15 34.68
C LEU A 209 6.87 -16.22 33.65
N ALA A 210 5.79 -16.95 33.92
CA ALA A 210 5.23 -17.90 32.97
C ALA A 210 4.85 -17.18 31.65
N PRO A 211 4.95 -17.83 30.48
CA PRO A 211 4.53 -17.26 29.19
C PRO A 211 3.02 -16.94 29.20
N LEU A 212 2.63 -15.91 28.43
CA LEU A 212 1.21 -15.62 28.20
C LEU A 212 0.66 -16.62 27.16
N LYS A 213 -0.57 -17.09 27.36
CA LYS A 213 -1.23 -18.01 26.43
C LYS A 213 -2.33 -17.30 25.66
N PHE A 214 -2.35 -17.50 24.35
CA PHE A 214 -3.46 -17.12 23.47
C PHE A 214 -4.45 -18.29 23.41
N ILE A 215 -5.72 -18.03 23.73
CA ILE A 215 -6.76 -19.05 23.72
C ILE A 215 -7.68 -18.78 22.53
N CYS A 216 -7.89 -19.80 21.70
CA CYS A 216 -8.98 -19.86 20.72
C CYS A 216 -10.03 -20.82 21.28
N ASP A 217 -11.25 -20.35 21.50
CA ASP A 217 -12.32 -21.12 22.18
C ASP A 217 -13.65 -21.11 21.41
N ASN A 218 -13.89 -20.11 20.53
CA ASN A 218 -15.12 -20.03 19.73
C ASN A 218 -14.92 -19.43 18.33
N GLU A 219 -13.67 -19.15 17.95
CA GLU A 219 -13.29 -18.67 16.63
C GLU A 219 -13.39 -19.80 15.59
N LEU A 220 -13.29 -19.50 14.30
CA LEU A 220 -13.39 -20.52 13.25
C LEU A 220 -12.01 -20.83 12.65
N LEU A 221 -11.73 -22.11 12.42
CA LEU A 221 -10.54 -22.58 11.72
C LEU A 221 -10.76 -22.52 10.21
N TRP A 222 -10.03 -21.67 9.52
CA TRP A 222 -10.06 -21.60 8.06
C TRP A 222 -9.12 -22.68 7.45
N PRO A 223 -9.49 -23.35 6.34
CA PRO A 223 -10.68 -23.16 5.51
C PRO A 223 -11.91 -24.00 5.93
N LYS A 224 -11.77 -24.89 6.92
CA LYS A 224 -12.83 -25.84 7.31
C LYS A 224 -14.05 -25.19 7.97
N MET A 225 -13.89 -23.97 8.48
CA MET A 225 -14.88 -23.19 9.22
C MET A 225 -15.46 -23.92 10.44
N GLU A 226 -14.63 -24.72 11.10
CA GLU A 226 -14.98 -25.43 12.34
C GLU A 226 -14.52 -24.67 13.59
N PRO A 227 -15.15 -24.84 14.76
CA PRO A 227 -14.73 -24.16 15.98
C PRO A 227 -13.27 -24.47 16.36
N ALA A 228 -12.47 -23.42 16.50
CA ALA A 228 -11.10 -23.50 16.99
C ALA A 228 -11.10 -23.80 18.48
N LYS A 229 -10.39 -24.85 18.87
CA LYS A 229 -10.08 -25.16 20.27
C LYS A 229 -8.60 -25.33 20.44
N GLY A 230 -7.93 -24.34 21.01
CA GLY A 230 -6.49 -24.36 21.14
C GLY A 230 -5.95 -23.35 22.15
N VAL A 231 -4.90 -23.76 22.85
CA VAL A 231 -4.13 -22.89 23.74
C VAL A 231 -2.72 -22.79 23.17
N TYR A 232 -2.30 -21.58 22.84
CA TYR A 232 -1.05 -21.30 22.15
C TYR A 232 -0.15 -20.43 23.01
N GLU A 233 1.12 -20.78 23.13
CA GLU A 233 2.11 -20.01 23.88
C GLU A 233 3.12 -19.41 22.89
N PRO A 234 2.85 -18.22 22.31
CA PRO A 234 3.76 -17.63 21.34
C PRO A 234 5.07 -17.20 21.98
N GLN A 235 6.19 -17.40 21.28
CA GLN A 235 7.48 -16.79 21.65
C GLN A 235 7.58 -15.35 21.11
N TYR A 236 6.96 -15.10 19.95
CA TYR A 236 6.92 -13.79 19.31
C TYR A 236 5.54 -13.52 18.72
N VAL A 237 5.27 -12.22 18.53
CA VAL A 237 4.07 -11.71 17.84
C VAL A 237 4.49 -10.87 16.63
N LEU A 238 3.93 -11.17 15.45
CA LEU A 238 4.04 -10.32 14.25
C LEU A 238 2.71 -9.62 13.98
N LEU A 239 2.72 -8.30 13.89
CA LEU A 239 1.55 -7.49 13.56
C LEU A 239 1.49 -7.25 12.05
N ALA A 240 0.57 -7.95 11.38
CA ALA A 240 0.24 -7.83 9.96
C ALA A 240 -1.19 -7.29 9.75
N ALA A 241 -1.67 -6.49 10.71
CA ALA A 241 -3.07 -6.14 10.89
C ALA A 241 -3.59 -5.01 9.96
N GLY A 242 -2.89 -4.72 8.86
CA GLY A 242 -3.28 -3.72 7.87
C GLY A 242 -2.83 -2.29 8.19
N MET A 243 -3.13 -1.38 7.25
CA MET A 243 -2.52 -0.04 7.22
C MET A 243 -3.38 1.06 7.86
N GLY A 244 -4.54 0.72 8.43
CA GLY A 244 -5.47 1.69 9.02
C GLY A 244 -6.67 1.99 8.13
N ASN A 245 -7.56 2.85 8.64
CA ASN A 245 -8.76 3.26 7.93
C ASN A 245 -8.41 4.41 6.97
N GLU A 246 -8.84 4.29 5.73
CA GLU A 246 -8.73 5.41 4.79
C GLU A 246 -9.58 6.60 5.25
N ASN A 247 -9.06 7.80 5.02
CA ASN A 247 -9.72 9.06 5.27
C ASN A 247 -10.43 9.52 3.99
N VAL A 248 -11.73 9.27 3.97
CA VAL A 248 -12.65 9.54 2.85
C VAL A 248 -13.62 10.69 3.14
N THR A 249 -13.38 11.43 4.23
CA THR A 249 -14.19 12.58 4.64
C THR A 249 -13.65 13.85 3.98
N LEU A 250 -14.51 14.55 3.22
CA LEU A 250 -14.12 15.67 2.36
C LEU A 250 -13.61 16.89 3.14
N VAL A 251 -14.40 17.39 4.08
CA VAL A 251 -14.05 18.59 4.84
C VAL A 251 -13.56 18.16 6.22
N GLN A 252 -12.30 18.47 6.53
CA GLN A 252 -11.72 18.19 7.85
C GLN A 252 -11.69 19.44 8.73
N LYS A 253 -11.36 20.57 8.12
CA LYS A 253 -11.26 21.86 8.77
C LYS A 253 -12.09 22.88 7.99
N ASP A 254 -12.74 23.79 8.70
CA ASP A 254 -13.50 24.89 8.09
C ASP A 254 -12.56 26.00 7.56
N ILE A 255 -13.15 27.11 7.10
CA ILE A 255 -12.40 28.24 6.56
C ILE A 255 -11.49 28.92 7.59
N SER A 256 -11.84 28.86 8.88
CA SER A 256 -11.04 29.37 10.01
C SER A 256 -9.92 28.41 10.44
N GLY A 257 -9.97 27.15 9.99
CA GLY A 257 -9.06 26.09 10.40
C GLY A 257 -9.54 25.31 11.64
N THR A 258 -10.78 25.50 12.06
CA THR A 258 -11.42 24.74 13.16
C THR A 258 -11.94 23.40 12.64
N ASP A 259 -12.10 22.39 13.50
CA ASP A 259 -12.73 21.12 13.10
C ASP A 259 -14.13 21.38 12.54
N TYR A 260 -14.39 20.81 11.36
CA TYR A 260 -15.63 21.08 10.64
C TYR A 260 -16.79 20.28 11.23
N THR A 261 -17.89 20.97 11.56
CA THR A 261 -19.08 20.40 12.22
C THR A 261 -20.35 20.43 11.35
N GLY A 262 -20.27 20.98 10.13
CA GLY A 262 -21.39 21.05 9.20
C GLY A 262 -21.62 19.76 8.41
N ASP A 263 -22.60 19.79 7.51
CA ASP A 263 -22.88 18.70 6.57
C ASP A 263 -21.64 18.37 5.74
N ASN A 264 -21.33 17.09 5.59
CA ASN A 264 -20.08 16.63 5.02
C ASN A 264 -20.28 15.42 4.10
N TYR A 265 -19.45 15.35 3.06
CA TYR A 265 -19.40 14.20 2.18
C TYR A 265 -18.41 13.16 2.71
N THR A 266 -18.85 11.90 2.76
CA THR A 266 -18.00 10.75 3.03
C THR A 266 -18.01 9.85 1.81
N GLY A 267 -16.88 9.78 1.11
CA GLY A 267 -16.73 8.96 -0.09
C GLY A 267 -16.60 7.46 0.21
N ALA A 268 -16.73 6.65 -0.83
CA ALA A 268 -16.41 5.23 -0.74
C ALA A 268 -14.88 5.02 -0.53
N PRO A 269 -14.47 4.04 0.29
CA PRO A 269 -13.08 3.59 0.36
C PRO A 269 -12.49 3.20 -1.00
N PHE A 270 -11.18 3.29 -1.13
CA PHE A 270 -10.43 2.90 -2.31
C PHE A 270 -10.58 1.41 -2.62
N TRP A 271 -10.58 0.56 -1.60
CA TRP A 271 -10.79 -0.89 -1.74
C TRP A 271 -12.26 -1.29 -1.78
N ASN A 272 -13.07 -0.46 -2.44
CA ASN A 272 -14.45 -0.80 -2.82
C ASN A 272 -14.59 -0.62 -4.34
N ASP A 273 -15.60 -1.28 -4.90
CA ASP A 273 -15.98 -1.01 -6.28
C ASP A 273 -16.52 0.42 -6.44
N ASP A 274 -16.18 1.04 -7.57
CA ASP A 274 -16.62 2.38 -7.92
C ASP A 274 -17.18 2.43 -9.34
N THR A 275 -17.83 3.56 -9.62
CA THR A 275 -18.54 3.82 -10.87
C THR A 275 -17.76 4.81 -11.74
N LEU A 276 -16.43 4.92 -11.61
CA LEU A 276 -15.63 5.86 -12.42
C LEU A 276 -15.54 5.43 -13.90
N LEU A 277 -15.73 4.14 -14.15
CA LEU A 277 -15.69 3.52 -15.47
C LEU A 277 -17.09 3.26 -16.03
N ASP A 278 -18.16 3.74 -15.39
CA ASP A 278 -19.54 3.54 -15.84
C ASP A 278 -19.86 4.43 -17.05
N PRO A 279 -20.64 3.96 -18.04
CA PRO A 279 -21.10 4.79 -19.15
C PRO A 279 -21.76 6.08 -18.66
N GLY A 280 -21.52 7.20 -19.35
CA GLY A 280 -22.05 8.51 -18.98
C GLY A 280 -21.16 9.33 -18.05
N THR A 281 -20.22 8.69 -17.32
CA THR A 281 -19.26 9.41 -16.46
C THR A 281 -18.40 10.39 -17.26
N GLU A 282 -18.15 10.11 -18.54
CA GLU A 282 -17.45 11.01 -19.45
C GLU A 282 -18.14 12.36 -19.69
N ASN A 283 -19.40 12.50 -19.27
CA ASN A 283 -20.17 13.75 -19.35
C ASN A 283 -20.35 14.45 -18.01
N LEU A 284 -19.78 13.92 -16.92
CA LEU A 284 -19.93 14.46 -15.57
C LEU A 284 -18.77 15.39 -15.18
N GLN A 285 -19.04 16.29 -14.23
CA GLN A 285 -18.04 17.05 -13.48
C GLN A 285 -17.58 16.24 -12.28
N LEU A 286 -16.40 15.62 -12.36
CA LEU A 286 -15.81 14.83 -11.29
C LEU A 286 -14.79 15.66 -10.51
N SER A 287 -14.89 15.65 -9.19
CA SER A 287 -13.90 16.25 -8.29
C SER A 287 -13.20 15.17 -7.47
N ILE A 288 -11.88 15.12 -7.56
CA ILE A 288 -11.04 14.16 -6.84
C ILE A 288 -10.17 14.94 -5.86
N PHE A 289 -10.23 14.58 -4.58
CA PHE A 289 -9.51 15.26 -3.51
C PHE A 289 -8.43 14.36 -2.93
N GLY A 290 -7.16 14.74 -3.08
CA GLY A 290 -6.02 14.00 -2.57
C GLY A 290 -4.80 14.11 -3.48
N GLY A 291 -3.60 14.11 -2.88
CA GLY A 291 -2.33 14.11 -3.61
C GLY A 291 -1.64 12.74 -3.67
N GLY A 292 -2.22 11.71 -3.06
CA GLY A 292 -1.65 10.36 -2.93
C GLY A 292 -2.05 9.42 -4.07
N ASP A 293 -1.45 8.22 -4.08
CA ASP A 293 -1.49 7.34 -5.26
C ASP A 293 -2.92 6.97 -5.70
N GLY A 294 -3.81 6.68 -4.75
CA GLY A 294 -5.21 6.35 -5.05
C GLY A 294 -5.97 7.48 -5.76
N ALA A 295 -5.66 8.75 -5.45
CA ALA A 295 -6.27 9.90 -6.11
C ALA A 295 -5.83 9.99 -7.58
N LEU A 296 -4.53 9.80 -7.83
CA LEU A 296 -3.97 9.84 -9.17
C LEU A 296 -4.49 8.66 -10.02
N GLN A 297 -4.68 7.49 -9.42
CA GLN A 297 -5.34 6.37 -10.10
C GLN A 297 -6.78 6.70 -10.48
N ASP A 298 -7.56 7.31 -9.58
CA ASP A 298 -8.94 7.71 -9.88
C ASP A 298 -8.99 8.72 -11.03
N VAL A 299 -8.06 9.67 -11.09
CA VAL A 299 -7.91 10.62 -12.21
C VAL A 299 -7.63 9.88 -13.51
N LEU A 300 -6.64 8.99 -13.52
CA LEU A 300 -6.24 8.25 -14.72
C LEU A 300 -7.37 7.35 -15.21
N ARG A 301 -8.07 6.65 -14.31
CA ARG A 301 -9.22 5.80 -14.64
C ARG A 301 -10.38 6.61 -15.22
N ALA A 302 -10.76 7.70 -14.55
CA ALA A 302 -11.85 8.56 -15.01
C ALA A 302 -11.57 9.18 -16.38
N LEU A 303 -10.36 9.73 -16.59
CA LEU A 303 -10.00 10.38 -17.85
C LEU A 303 -9.83 9.40 -19.01
N THR A 304 -9.21 8.23 -18.76
CA THR A 304 -8.78 7.35 -19.85
C THR A 304 -9.67 6.15 -20.10
N ARG A 305 -10.60 5.88 -19.17
CA ARG A 305 -11.48 4.71 -19.18
C ARG A 305 -10.71 3.38 -19.20
N ARG A 306 -9.47 3.41 -18.70
CA ARG A 306 -8.58 2.26 -18.56
C ARG A 306 -8.62 1.76 -17.13
N ASN A 307 -8.41 0.46 -16.96
CA ASN A 307 -8.45 -0.15 -15.64
C ASN A 307 -7.25 0.24 -14.78
N HIS A 308 -6.08 0.40 -15.40
CA HIS A 308 -4.82 0.66 -14.71
C HIS A 308 -3.83 1.44 -15.59
N PRO A 309 -2.85 2.14 -14.99
CA PRO A 309 -1.91 3.02 -15.71
C PRO A 309 -1.04 2.30 -16.75
N LEU A 310 -0.69 1.03 -16.56
CA LEU A 310 0.08 0.29 -17.56
C LEU A 310 -0.66 0.09 -18.90
N GLU A 311 -2.00 0.07 -18.94
CA GLU A 311 -2.73 0.05 -20.21
C GLU A 311 -2.50 1.35 -21.00
N LEU A 312 -2.39 2.48 -20.30
CA LEU A 312 -2.09 3.77 -20.92
C LEU A 312 -0.69 3.77 -21.53
N ILE A 313 0.32 3.35 -20.77
CA ILE A 313 1.68 3.20 -21.29
C ILE A 313 1.72 2.26 -22.49
N ALA A 314 1.10 1.07 -22.38
CA ALA A 314 1.07 0.10 -23.46
C ALA A 314 0.42 0.69 -24.72
N PHE A 315 -0.64 1.49 -24.57
CA PHE A 315 -1.25 2.19 -25.70
C PHE A 315 -0.30 3.23 -26.33
N LEU A 316 0.36 4.06 -25.52
CA LEU A 316 1.29 5.08 -26.02
C LEU A 316 2.48 4.42 -26.74
N GLU A 317 2.99 3.32 -26.21
CA GLU A 317 4.14 2.59 -26.75
C GLU A 317 3.83 1.80 -28.05
N ARG A 318 2.55 1.66 -28.44
CA ARG A 318 2.19 1.10 -29.76
C ARG A 318 2.67 1.98 -30.91
N ASP A 319 2.88 3.27 -30.67
CA ASP A 319 3.47 4.19 -31.63
C ASP A 319 5.00 4.21 -31.46
N PRO A 320 5.81 3.78 -32.46
CA PRO A 320 7.26 3.64 -32.29
C PRO A 320 7.97 4.94 -31.89
N MET A 321 7.49 6.08 -32.40
CA MET A 321 8.07 7.39 -32.07
C MET A 321 7.73 7.81 -30.65
N THR A 322 6.49 7.58 -30.22
CA THR A 322 6.06 7.81 -28.83
C THR A 322 6.83 6.92 -27.86
N LYS A 323 6.98 5.64 -28.20
CA LYS A 323 7.81 4.69 -27.45
C LYS A 323 9.26 5.17 -27.33
N SER A 324 9.87 5.58 -28.44
CA SER A 324 11.25 6.11 -28.45
C SER A 324 11.38 7.36 -27.58
N ALA A 325 10.40 8.28 -27.62
CA ALA A 325 10.39 9.47 -26.78
C ALA A 325 10.27 9.14 -25.28
N LEU A 326 9.39 8.22 -24.91
CA LEU A 326 9.27 7.73 -23.53
C LEU A 326 10.57 7.06 -23.07
N GLN A 327 11.16 6.20 -23.91
CA GLN A 327 12.44 5.54 -23.62
C GLN A 327 13.59 6.53 -23.41
N ARG A 328 13.60 7.68 -24.08
CA ARG A 328 14.61 8.73 -23.88
C ARG A 328 14.53 9.36 -22.48
N VAL A 329 13.34 9.51 -21.91
CA VAL A 329 13.18 10.11 -20.57
C VAL A 329 13.23 9.07 -19.44
N SER A 330 13.06 7.78 -19.74
CA SER A 330 13.05 6.70 -18.75
C SER A 330 14.27 6.67 -17.82
N PRO A 331 15.53 6.85 -18.29
CA PRO A 331 16.69 6.87 -17.38
C PRO A 331 16.61 7.98 -16.34
N SER A 332 16.20 9.19 -16.74
CA SER A 332 16.05 10.32 -15.81
C SER A 332 14.91 10.13 -14.82
N LEU A 333 13.82 9.49 -15.23
CA LEU A 333 12.72 9.13 -14.34
C LEU A 333 13.15 8.09 -13.29
N LEU A 334 13.87 7.04 -13.73
CA LEU A 334 14.41 6.01 -12.83
C LEU A 334 15.42 6.58 -11.85
N ASP A 335 16.31 7.45 -12.32
CA ASP A 335 17.31 8.12 -11.47
C ASP A 335 16.62 8.99 -10.42
N ALA A 336 15.64 9.79 -10.82
CA ALA A 336 14.86 10.62 -9.89
C ALA A 336 14.08 9.79 -8.86
N GLU A 337 13.50 8.65 -9.25
CA GLU A 337 12.86 7.74 -8.31
C GLU A 337 13.85 7.14 -7.34
N ARG A 338 14.99 6.59 -7.82
CA ARG A 338 16.02 6.00 -6.96
C ARG A 338 16.59 7.02 -5.99
N GLN A 339 16.91 8.22 -6.46
CA GLN A 339 17.37 9.31 -5.63
C GLN A 339 16.32 9.72 -4.59
N SER A 340 15.05 9.79 -4.97
CA SER A 340 13.96 10.09 -4.02
C SER A 340 13.83 9.02 -2.94
N ARG A 341 13.92 7.73 -3.30
CA ARG A 341 13.91 6.61 -2.34
C ARG A 341 15.13 6.64 -1.40
N GLN A 342 16.31 6.86 -1.95
CA GLN A 342 17.55 7.00 -1.16
C GLN A 342 17.49 8.22 -0.24
N PHE A 343 17.07 9.38 -0.75
CA PHE A 343 16.92 10.59 0.05
C PHE A 343 15.89 10.42 1.16
N GLY A 344 14.76 9.76 0.85
CA GLY A 344 13.75 9.40 1.83
C GLY A 344 14.32 8.50 2.93
N THR A 345 15.19 7.56 2.58
CA THR A 345 15.88 6.68 3.54
C THR A 345 16.71 7.47 4.57
N TRP A 346 17.41 8.52 4.13
CA TRP A 346 18.34 9.28 4.97
C TRP A 346 17.74 10.53 5.63
N THR A 347 16.54 10.95 5.25
CA THR A 347 15.94 12.19 5.73
C THR A 347 14.51 11.98 6.25
N HIS A 348 14.04 12.85 7.14
CA HIS A 348 12.70 12.77 7.73
C HIS A 348 11.68 13.78 7.16
N LYS A 349 12.10 14.66 6.25
CA LYS A 349 11.25 15.77 5.76
C LYS A 349 10.58 15.39 4.43
N ASN A 350 9.37 15.91 4.20
CA ASN A 350 8.58 15.72 2.97
C ASN A 350 9.22 16.31 1.69
N GLY A 351 10.46 16.81 1.74
CA GLY A 351 11.19 17.29 0.56
C GLY A 351 11.46 16.20 -0.47
N GLU A 352 11.41 14.92 -0.07
CA GLU A 352 11.63 13.77 -0.95
C GLU A 352 10.70 13.73 -2.17
N TYR A 353 9.43 14.17 -2.01
CA TYR A 353 8.46 14.16 -3.11
C TYR A 353 8.55 15.39 -4.00
N VAL A 354 9.09 16.50 -3.50
CA VAL A 354 9.21 17.75 -4.28
C VAL A 354 10.10 17.52 -5.49
N SER A 355 11.30 16.96 -5.27
CA SER A 355 12.30 16.80 -6.33
C SER A 355 11.83 15.87 -7.44
N ILE A 356 11.25 14.71 -7.10
CA ILE A 356 10.72 13.76 -8.09
C ILE A 356 9.49 14.31 -8.81
N ASP A 357 8.63 15.10 -8.14
CA ASP A 357 7.52 15.78 -8.80
C ASP A 357 7.98 16.80 -9.83
N MET A 358 8.98 17.63 -9.47
CA MET A 358 9.57 18.61 -10.39
C MET A 358 10.19 17.94 -11.61
N VAL A 359 10.91 16.82 -11.43
CA VAL A 359 11.47 16.06 -12.55
C VAL A 359 10.35 15.50 -13.44
N CYS A 360 9.31 14.91 -12.86
CA CYS A 360 8.16 14.41 -13.61
C CYS A 360 7.47 15.52 -14.41
N GLN A 361 7.21 16.67 -13.78
CA GLN A 361 6.56 17.81 -14.41
C GLN A 361 7.39 18.37 -15.56
N ARG A 362 8.70 18.53 -15.37
CA ARG A 362 9.62 19.01 -16.41
C ARG A 362 9.62 18.07 -17.62
N LEU A 363 9.87 16.77 -17.40
CA LEU A 363 9.94 15.78 -18.48
C LEU A 363 8.59 15.62 -19.19
N ALA A 364 7.48 15.71 -18.45
CA ALA A 364 6.14 15.74 -19.02
C ALA A 364 5.92 16.94 -19.97
N LYS A 365 6.36 18.14 -19.57
CA LYS A 365 6.30 19.35 -20.42
C LYS A 365 7.17 19.19 -21.68
N GLU A 366 8.40 18.72 -21.54
CA GLU A 366 9.29 18.47 -22.69
C GLU A 366 8.68 17.50 -23.71
N LEU A 367 8.01 16.45 -23.24
CA LEU A 367 7.30 15.52 -24.11
C LEU A 367 6.03 16.13 -24.69
N ALA A 368 5.30 16.95 -23.93
CA ALA A 368 4.06 17.60 -24.37
C ALA A 368 4.29 18.56 -25.55
N LEU A 369 5.45 19.22 -25.64
CA LEU A 369 5.84 20.07 -26.78
C LEU A 369 5.89 19.29 -28.10
N GLN A 370 6.06 17.96 -28.05
CA GLN A 370 6.00 17.13 -29.24
C GLN A 370 4.53 16.84 -29.59
N SER A 371 3.98 17.55 -30.58
CA SER A 371 2.57 17.44 -30.97
C SER A 371 2.10 16.01 -31.29
N ARG A 372 3.02 15.10 -31.68
CA ARG A 372 2.73 13.68 -31.85
C ARG A 372 2.40 12.98 -30.52
N ILE A 373 3.15 13.28 -29.46
CA ILE A 373 2.89 12.76 -28.11
C ILE A 373 1.55 13.29 -27.63
N ALA A 374 1.34 14.60 -27.69
CA ALA A 374 0.08 15.22 -27.27
C ALA A 374 -1.14 14.65 -28.01
N ARG A 375 -1.02 14.42 -29.32
CA ARG A 375 -2.07 13.77 -30.11
C ARG A 375 -2.35 12.32 -29.68
N LYS A 376 -1.32 11.57 -29.28
CA LYS A 376 -1.49 10.19 -28.80
C LYS A 376 -2.09 10.17 -27.40
N VAL A 377 -1.65 11.07 -26.52
CA VAL A 377 -2.22 11.26 -25.19
C VAL A 377 -3.68 11.69 -25.27
N SER A 378 -4.04 12.65 -26.13
CA SER A 378 -5.44 13.09 -26.27
C SER A 378 -6.35 11.96 -26.75
N ARG A 379 -5.88 11.07 -27.63
CA ARG A 379 -6.61 9.88 -28.07
C ARG A 379 -6.91 8.88 -26.94
N CYS A 380 -6.20 8.95 -25.81
CA CYS A 380 -6.50 8.16 -24.62
C CYS A 380 -7.60 8.78 -23.77
N ILE A 381 -7.86 10.08 -23.90
CA ILE A 381 -8.85 10.77 -23.08
C ILE A 381 -10.24 10.46 -23.61
N ALA A 382 -11.16 10.11 -22.73
CA ALA A 382 -12.54 9.79 -23.05
C ALA A 382 -13.21 10.91 -23.85
N PHE A 383 -14.01 10.53 -24.84
CA PHE A 383 -14.87 11.47 -25.54
C PHE A 383 -16.04 11.84 -24.65
N GLY A 384 -16.29 13.13 -24.47
CA GLY A 384 -17.34 13.60 -23.56
C GLY A 384 -17.21 15.08 -23.24
N ARG A 385 -18.23 15.62 -22.56
CA ARG A 385 -18.28 17.04 -22.14
C ARG A 385 -17.92 17.23 -20.67
N GLY A 386 -17.61 16.14 -19.97
CA GLY A 386 -17.27 16.15 -18.56
C GLY A 386 -15.90 16.76 -18.29
N LYS A 387 -15.56 16.88 -17.01
CA LYS A 387 -14.28 17.39 -16.53
C LYS A 387 -13.85 16.63 -15.30
N VAL A 388 -12.56 16.37 -15.18
CA VAL A 388 -11.94 15.90 -13.93
C VAL A 388 -11.15 17.05 -13.31
N SER A 389 -11.48 17.39 -12.07
CA SER A 389 -10.76 18.40 -11.27
C SER A 389 -10.05 17.70 -10.10
N LEU A 390 -8.71 17.73 -10.09
CA LEU A 390 -7.90 17.16 -9.03
C LEU A 390 -7.47 18.25 -8.04
N PHE A 391 -7.89 18.14 -6.79
CA PHE A 391 -7.52 19.08 -5.72
C PHE A 391 -6.46 18.48 -4.80
N VAL A 392 -5.32 19.17 -4.71
CA VAL A 392 -4.15 18.76 -3.93
C VAL A 392 -3.85 19.83 -2.88
N ARG A 393 -3.68 19.42 -1.63
CA ARG A 393 -3.42 20.35 -0.52
C ARG A 393 -2.00 20.94 -0.58
N GLY A 394 -1.03 20.17 -1.07
CA GLY A 394 0.36 20.58 -1.21
C GLY A 394 0.67 21.26 -2.55
N LYS A 395 1.94 21.63 -2.73
CA LYS A 395 2.51 22.19 -3.97
C LYS A 395 2.91 21.13 -5.01
N HIS A 396 2.83 19.87 -4.64
CA HIS A 396 3.25 18.72 -5.42
C HIS A 396 2.38 17.52 -5.04
N PHE A 397 2.44 16.44 -5.82
CA PHE A 397 1.83 15.18 -5.41
C PHE A 397 2.57 14.57 -4.21
N ASP A 398 1.81 13.98 -3.28
CA ASP A 398 2.32 13.41 -2.03
C ASP A 398 2.97 12.04 -2.28
N LYS A 399 2.72 11.06 -1.41
CA LYS A 399 3.20 9.69 -1.54
C LYS A 399 2.47 8.99 -2.71
N THR A 400 3.11 8.98 -3.87
CA THR A 400 2.60 8.43 -5.13
C THR A 400 3.69 7.64 -5.85
N TYR A 401 3.29 6.61 -6.60
CA TYR A 401 4.24 5.89 -7.44
C TYR A 401 4.61 6.69 -8.69
N LEU A 402 5.84 6.51 -9.17
CA LEU A 402 6.43 7.26 -10.30
C LEU A 402 5.51 7.24 -11.54
N LEU A 403 5.00 6.07 -11.90
CA LEU A 403 4.15 5.89 -13.09
C LEU A 403 2.90 6.78 -13.05
N ASN A 404 2.15 6.76 -11.95
CA ASN A 404 0.92 7.54 -11.81
C ASN A 404 1.22 9.04 -11.81
N ARG A 405 2.25 9.45 -11.06
CA ARG A 405 2.75 10.83 -10.99
C ARG A 405 3.09 11.37 -12.38
N PHE A 406 3.91 10.63 -13.12
CA PHE A 406 4.37 11.04 -14.44
C PHE A 406 3.21 11.11 -15.45
N LEU A 407 2.31 10.13 -15.48
CA LEU A 407 1.19 10.10 -16.42
C LEU A 407 0.20 11.26 -16.18
N VAL A 408 -0.09 11.60 -14.92
CA VAL A 408 -0.96 12.74 -14.60
C VAL A 408 -0.33 14.05 -15.07
N HIS A 409 0.96 14.26 -14.79
CA HIS A 409 1.69 15.44 -15.30
C HIS A 409 1.74 15.47 -16.83
N LEU A 410 1.94 14.33 -17.49
CA LEU A 410 1.97 14.24 -18.96
C LEU A 410 0.64 14.64 -19.59
N ILE A 411 -0.48 14.10 -19.08
CA ILE A 411 -1.82 14.46 -19.57
C ILE A 411 -2.07 15.95 -19.34
N TRP A 412 -1.76 16.45 -18.14
CA TRP A 412 -1.95 17.86 -17.80
C TRP A 412 -1.13 18.77 -18.72
N ALA A 413 0.16 18.48 -18.92
CA ALA A 413 1.02 19.25 -19.81
C ALA A 413 0.53 19.22 -21.27
N CYS A 414 0.16 18.04 -21.80
CA CYS A 414 -0.35 17.96 -23.18
C CYS A 414 -1.64 18.77 -23.38
N LYS A 415 -2.54 18.84 -22.39
CA LYS A 415 -3.72 19.71 -22.45
C LYS A 415 -3.32 21.18 -22.57
N GLN A 416 -2.39 21.64 -21.73
CA GLN A 416 -1.97 23.04 -21.69
C GLN A 416 -1.26 23.47 -22.98
N GLU A 417 -0.35 22.64 -23.50
CA GLU A 417 0.41 22.95 -24.72
C GLU A 417 -0.44 22.83 -25.99
N HIS A 418 -1.48 21.98 -25.97
CA HIS A 418 -2.29 21.67 -27.16
C HIS A 418 -3.81 21.61 -26.87
N PRO A 419 -4.44 22.71 -26.39
CA PRO A 419 -5.84 22.72 -25.96
C PRO A 419 -6.81 22.34 -27.09
N ALA A 420 -6.49 22.68 -28.35
CA ALA A 420 -7.30 22.30 -29.50
C ALA A 420 -7.44 20.77 -29.68
N MET A 421 -6.51 19.97 -29.17
CA MET A 421 -6.59 18.50 -29.24
C MET A 421 -7.56 17.88 -28.22
N TRP A 422 -8.05 18.68 -27.26
CA TRP A 422 -9.01 18.28 -26.23
C TRP A 422 -10.47 18.54 -26.62
N VAL A 423 -10.72 19.18 -27.76
CA VAL A 423 -12.10 19.43 -28.23
C VAL A 423 -12.87 18.11 -28.34
N GLY A 424 -14.05 18.06 -27.71
CA GLY A 424 -14.92 16.88 -27.68
C GLY A 424 -14.45 15.76 -26.73
N ARG A 425 -13.45 16.02 -25.90
CA ARG A 425 -12.93 15.10 -24.88
C ARG A 425 -13.14 15.67 -23.48
N MET A 426 -13.11 14.79 -22.49
CA MET A 426 -13.15 15.21 -21.09
C MET A 426 -12.05 16.22 -20.80
N ASP A 427 -12.42 17.26 -20.08
CA ASP A 427 -11.47 18.26 -19.63
C ASP A 427 -10.72 17.80 -18.37
N PHE A 428 -9.55 18.38 -18.11
CA PHE A 428 -8.73 18.02 -16.96
C PHE A 428 -8.01 19.23 -16.33
N GLU A 429 -8.14 19.39 -15.02
CA GLU A 429 -7.40 20.40 -14.25
C GLU A 429 -6.81 19.84 -12.96
N VAL A 430 -5.67 20.40 -12.58
CA VAL A 430 -4.99 20.13 -11.31
C VAL A 430 -4.90 21.43 -10.54
N HIS A 431 -5.35 21.40 -9.29
CA HIS A 431 -5.39 22.53 -8.38
C HIS A 431 -4.54 22.22 -7.16
N PHE A 432 -3.30 22.71 -7.17
CA PHE A 432 -2.39 22.65 -6.03
C PHE A 432 -2.72 23.73 -5.00
N GLU A 433 -2.30 23.51 -3.75
CA GLU A 433 -2.53 24.44 -2.63
C GLU A 433 -4.01 24.79 -2.42
N GLN A 434 -4.90 23.83 -2.67
CA GLN A 434 -6.34 23.99 -2.52
C GLN A 434 -6.93 22.92 -1.62
N SER A 435 -7.94 23.28 -0.84
CA SER A 435 -8.59 22.37 0.12
C SER A 435 -10.07 22.67 0.24
N ALA A 436 -10.87 21.62 0.42
CA ALA A 436 -12.28 21.75 0.78
C ALA A 436 -12.40 22.23 2.23
N VAL A 437 -13.19 23.28 2.45
CA VAL A 437 -13.42 23.93 3.74
C VAL A 437 -14.91 24.07 4.09
N GLY A 438 -15.79 23.58 3.22
CA GLY A 438 -17.23 23.51 3.44
C GLY A 438 -17.89 22.64 2.37
N TYR A 439 -19.03 22.05 2.71
CA TYR A 439 -19.78 21.17 1.83
C TYR A 439 -21.29 21.36 2.04
N SER A 440 -22.04 21.29 0.96
CA SER A 440 -23.50 21.14 0.98
C SER A 440 -23.96 20.39 -0.27
N GLU A 441 -25.14 19.79 -0.17
CA GLU A 441 -25.80 19.13 -1.30
C GLU A 441 -26.89 20.04 -1.88
N ALA A 442 -26.89 20.21 -3.20
CA ALA A 442 -27.92 20.97 -3.91
C ALA A 442 -29.12 20.07 -4.27
N SER A 443 -30.27 20.67 -4.57
CA SER A 443 -31.54 19.98 -4.82
C SER A 443 -31.57 18.98 -5.99
N ASN A 444 -30.52 18.94 -6.83
CA ASN A 444 -30.41 18.07 -8.01
C ASN A 444 -29.31 17.00 -7.87
N CYS A 445 -28.99 16.56 -6.66
CA CYS A 445 -27.87 15.64 -6.37
C CYS A 445 -26.50 16.20 -6.81
N GLN A 446 -26.39 17.51 -6.99
CA GLN A 446 -25.13 18.18 -7.25
C GLN A 446 -24.44 18.54 -5.94
N HIS A 447 -23.12 18.44 -5.93
CA HIS A 447 -22.32 18.75 -4.78
C HIS A 447 -21.74 20.16 -4.88
N LEU A 448 -21.93 20.93 -3.81
CA LEU A 448 -21.38 22.27 -3.65
C LEU A 448 -20.24 22.21 -2.64
N VAL A 449 -19.01 22.44 -3.09
CA VAL A 449 -17.81 22.39 -2.25
C VAL A 449 -17.19 23.77 -2.17
N MET A 450 -17.05 24.31 -0.95
CA MET A 450 -16.30 25.54 -0.73
C MET A 450 -14.81 25.22 -0.72
N ILE A 451 -14.06 25.81 -1.66
CA ILE A 451 -12.63 25.60 -1.83
C ILE A 451 -11.86 26.82 -1.33
N LYS A 452 -10.87 26.60 -0.47
CA LYS A 452 -9.92 27.61 -0.02
C LYS A 452 -8.61 27.50 -0.80
N ARG A 453 -8.08 28.63 -1.25
CA ARG A 453 -6.79 28.77 -1.93
C ARG A 453 -5.72 29.29 -0.97
N TRP A 454 -4.63 28.55 -0.78
CA TRP A 454 -3.56 28.92 0.15
C TRP A 454 -2.41 29.71 -0.49
N ASP A 455 -2.36 29.74 -1.82
CA ASP A 455 -1.37 30.45 -2.65
C ASP A 455 -1.64 31.97 -2.78
N THR A 456 -2.83 32.42 -2.43
CA THR A 456 -3.27 33.82 -2.55
C THR A 456 -3.18 34.58 -1.22
N LYS A 457 -2.84 35.89 -1.28
CA LYS A 457 -2.87 36.81 -0.12
C LYS A 457 -3.79 38.01 -0.42
N PRO A 458 -4.92 38.18 0.29
CA PRO A 458 -5.48 37.27 1.29
C PRO A 458 -5.94 35.95 0.65
N ALA A 459 -6.01 34.88 1.46
CA ALA A 459 -6.47 33.58 0.99
C ALA A 459 -7.90 33.70 0.44
N GLY A 460 -8.07 33.47 -0.86
CA GLY A 460 -9.38 33.47 -1.50
C GLY A 460 -10.14 32.17 -1.22
N SER A 461 -11.47 32.26 -1.24
CA SER A 461 -12.34 31.08 -1.29
C SER A 461 -13.34 31.22 -2.43
N TYR A 462 -13.77 30.09 -2.98
CA TYR A 462 -14.76 30.05 -4.05
C TYR A 462 -15.61 28.78 -3.95
N LEU A 463 -16.82 28.85 -4.50
CA LEU A 463 -17.72 27.70 -4.56
C LEU A 463 -17.42 26.89 -5.82
N HIS A 464 -17.21 25.58 -5.67
CA HIS A 464 -17.00 24.63 -6.74
C HIS A 464 -18.16 23.65 -6.82
N THR A 465 -18.72 23.48 -8.02
CA THR A 465 -19.88 22.61 -8.26
C THR A 465 -19.44 21.36 -9.01
N CYS A 466 -19.91 20.19 -8.58
CA CYS A 466 -19.59 18.94 -9.28
C CYS A 466 -20.70 17.88 -9.12
N ASP A 467 -20.73 16.93 -10.04
CA ASP A 467 -21.72 15.85 -10.04
C ASP A 467 -21.25 14.64 -9.23
N LYS A 468 -19.94 14.49 -9.02
CA LYS A 468 -19.36 13.35 -8.31
C LYS A 468 -18.09 13.71 -7.57
N ILE A 469 -17.92 13.14 -6.36
CA ILE A 469 -16.75 13.35 -5.51
C ILE A 469 -16.06 12.03 -5.18
N ALA A 470 -14.73 11.99 -5.31
CA ALA A 470 -13.88 10.98 -4.72
C ALA A 470 -12.88 11.63 -3.74
N VAL A 471 -12.74 11.06 -2.54
CA VAL A 471 -11.85 11.59 -1.49
C VAL A 471 -10.80 10.54 -1.13
N ARG A 472 -9.53 10.92 -1.17
CA ARG A 472 -8.33 10.07 -1.01
C ARG A 472 -7.27 10.79 -0.18
N TYR A 473 -7.59 11.08 1.09
CA TYR A 473 -6.64 11.77 2.00
C TYR A 473 -5.66 10.83 2.71
N GLY A 474 -5.55 9.58 2.25
CA GLY A 474 -4.66 8.59 2.84
C GLY A 474 -5.23 7.98 4.12
N ILE A 475 -4.37 7.53 5.03
CA ILE A 475 -4.81 6.86 6.27
C ILE A 475 -5.19 7.90 7.34
N THR A 476 -6.31 7.67 8.02
CA THR A 476 -6.71 8.45 9.19
C THR A 476 -5.70 8.26 10.33
N PRO A 477 -5.08 9.34 10.85
CA PRO A 477 -4.11 9.24 11.94
C PRO A 477 -4.64 8.44 13.13
N GLY A 478 -3.78 7.60 13.72
CA GLY A 478 -4.14 6.78 14.87
C GLY A 478 -5.07 5.59 14.57
N THR A 479 -5.47 5.36 13.31
CA THR A 479 -6.32 4.21 12.96
C THR A 479 -5.56 2.92 12.66
N VAL A 480 -4.23 3.02 12.44
CA VAL A 480 -3.37 1.87 12.12
C VAL A 480 -3.42 0.84 13.27
N PRO A 481 -3.88 -0.41 13.03
CA PRO A 481 -4.14 -1.36 14.11
C PRO A 481 -2.88 -1.71 14.93
N GLY A 482 -1.73 -1.90 14.28
CA GLY A 482 -0.46 -2.18 14.97
C GLY A 482 -0.09 -1.07 15.98
N ALA A 483 -0.23 0.20 15.57
CA ALA A 483 0.02 1.35 16.43
C ALA A 483 -0.99 1.51 17.58
N LYS A 484 -2.22 1.01 17.44
CA LYS A 484 -3.22 0.98 18.54
C LYS A 484 -2.92 -0.11 19.58
N MET A 485 -2.33 -1.22 19.13
CA MET A 485 -1.97 -2.34 20.00
C MET A 485 -0.72 -2.01 20.81
N ILE A 486 0.31 -1.45 20.17
CA ILE A 486 1.56 -1.09 20.83
C ILE A 486 1.83 0.40 20.63
N GLN A 487 1.69 1.18 21.71
CA GLN A 487 2.12 2.57 21.70
C GLN A 487 3.64 2.63 21.79
N ILE A 488 4.27 3.12 20.74
CA ILE A 488 5.70 3.40 20.72
C ILE A 488 5.87 4.86 21.10
N SER A 489 6.79 5.17 22.02
CA SER A 489 7.11 6.56 22.31
C SER A 489 7.62 7.28 21.04
N PRO A 490 7.53 8.63 20.97
CA PRO A 490 7.82 9.36 19.73
C PRO A 490 9.23 9.12 19.17
N LYS A 491 10.24 8.89 20.04
CA LYS A 491 11.64 8.74 19.63
C LYS A 491 11.93 7.38 18.96
N PRO A 492 11.63 6.21 19.55
CA PRO A 492 11.76 4.92 18.86
C PRO A 492 10.85 4.80 17.64
N SER A 493 9.66 5.43 17.67
CA SER A 493 8.78 5.49 16.50
C SER A 493 9.47 6.18 15.31
N LYS A 494 10.16 7.31 15.54
CA LYS A 494 10.94 8.00 14.51
C LYS A 494 12.08 7.12 13.97
N GLN A 495 12.90 6.54 14.85
CA GLN A 495 14.03 5.68 14.45
C GLN A 495 13.58 4.47 13.61
N ARG A 496 12.51 3.79 14.05
CA ARG A 496 11.88 2.70 13.30
C ARG A 496 11.43 3.14 11.92
N THR A 497 10.75 4.30 11.85
CA THR A 497 10.25 4.86 10.59
C THR A 497 11.37 5.22 9.62
N THR A 498 12.59 5.52 10.09
CA THR A 498 13.76 5.73 9.22
C THR A 498 14.19 4.44 8.54
N LEU A 499 14.37 3.36 9.31
CA LEU A 499 14.84 2.08 8.76
C LEU A 499 13.79 1.41 7.86
N ALA A 500 12.50 1.63 8.13
CA ALA A 500 11.40 1.15 7.29
C ALA A 500 11.31 1.81 5.89
N ARG A 501 12.20 2.78 5.60
CA ARG A 501 12.34 3.44 4.29
C ARG A 501 13.36 2.78 3.38
N ILE A 502 14.22 1.92 3.94
CA ILE A 502 15.21 1.19 3.16
C ILE A 502 14.47 0.32 2.14
N GLU A 503 14.89 0.42 0.89
CA GLU A 503 14.32 -0.34 -0.21
C GLU A 503 14.52 -1.84 0.02
N LEU A 504 13.43 -2.60 -0.16
CA LEU A 504 13.46 -4.05 -0.06
C LEU A 504 13.88 -4.67 -1.39
N PRO A 505 14.54 -5.84 -1.38
CA PRO A 505 14.80 -6.56 -2.62
C PRO A 505 13.50 -6.96 -3.31
N PHE A 506 13.56 -7.24 -4.62
CA PHE A 506 12.38 -7.64 -5.40
C PHE A 506 11.80 -9.00 -4.97
N VAL A 507 12.66 -9.88 -4.46
CA VAL A 507 12.33 -11.18 -3.92
C VAL A 507 13.19 -11.41 -2.68
N ALA A 508 12.66 -12.09 -1.67
CA ALA A 508 13.46 -12.45 -0.50
C ALA A 508 14.42 -13.58 -0.86
N GLU A 509 15.71 -13.41 -0.57
CA GLU A 509 16.69 -14.48 -0.66
C GLU A 509 16.49 -15.47 0.50
N ARG A 510 16.35 -16.76 0.17
CA ARG A 510 16.57 -17.85 1.12
C ARG A 510 18.07 -18.14 1.20
N ALA A 511 18.58 -18.34 2.41
CA ALA A 511 19.91 -18.93 2.58
C ALA A 511 19.83 -20.44 2.70
#